data_AF-A0A4U7BG51-F1
#
_entry.id   AF-A0A4U7BG51-F1
#
_cell.length_a   1.000
_cell.length_b   1.000
_cell.length_c   1.000
_cell.angle_alpha   90.00
_cell.angle_beta   90.00
_cell.angle_gamma   90.00
#
_symmetry.space_group_name_H-M   'P 1'
#
loop_
_entity.id
_entity.type
_entity.pdbx_description
1 polymer ?
#
loop_
_entity_poly.entity_id
_entity_poly.type
_entity_poly.pdbx_seq_one_letter_code
_entity_poly.pdbx_strand_id
1 'polypeptide(L)'
;MKITIHISDLPKAPNMQEPVNFDAEADRFVAALPPFGKELNALIEELNGFIAFIQSSSENIQNMSNLFFEDIKKERIDTIFEIELESFKIKQKTLNTTKLEFEKYTNECIERINSQKFSALQTIQDNESGADYIAICQNIAHVISLERHLFENNLIKLKRS
;
A
#
# COMPACT_ATOMS: atom_id res chain seq x y z
N MET A 1 39.23 -6.30 8.13
CA MET A 1 40.30 -6.38 9.14
C MET A 1 40.66 -7.84 9.38
N LYS A 2 41.94 -8.19 9.59
CA LYS A 2 42.41 -9.57 9.77
C LYS A 2 43.40 -9.62 10.93
N ILE A 3 43.30 -10.63 11.78
CA ILE A 3 44.28 -10.92 12.84
C ILE A 3 45.51 -11.54 12.17
N THR A 4 46.68 -10.97 12.42
CA THR A 4 47.93 -11.37 11.77
C THR A 4 49.02 -11.78 12.73
N ILE A 5 48.83 -11.52 14.03
CA ILE A 5 49.82 -11.83 15.05
C ILE A 5 49.95 -13.33 15.28
N HIS A 6 51.20 -13.77 15.36
CA HIS A 6 51.59 -15.12 15.75
C HIS A 6 51.97 -15.13 17.23
N ILE A 7 51.46 -16.11 17.97
CA ILE A 7 51.87 -16.39 19.35
C ILE A 7 52.86 -17.54 19.30
N SER A 8 54.08 -17.29 19.76
CA SER A 8 55.13 -18.28 19.87
C SER A 8 54.81 -19.29 20.96
N ASP A 9 55.20 -20.54 20.76
CA ASP A 9 55.03 -21.57 21.80
C ASP A 9 55.90 -21.25 23.01
N LEU A 10 55.29 -21.21 24.20
CA LEU A 10 56.02 -21.03 25.44
C LEU A 10 56.77 -22.33 25.78
N PRO A 11 58.09 -22.29 26.07
CA PRO A 11 58.83 -23.46 26.51
C PRO A 11 58.17 -24.11 27.74
N LYS A 12 58.40 -25.40 27.93
CA LYS A 12 57.88 -26.11 29.11
C LYS A 12 58.49 -25.50 30.38
N ALA A 13 57.66 -25.29 31.40
CA ALA A 13 58.14 -24.86 32.70
C ALA A 13 59.11 -25.92 33.29
N PRO A 14 60.21 -25.50 33.94
CA PRO A 14 61.20 -26.41 34.50
C PRO A 14 60.58 -27.28 35.60
N ASN A 15 60.95 -28.56 35.65
CA ASN A 15 60.43 -29.52 36.64
C ASN A 15 61.46 -29.80 37.72
N MET A 16 61.13 -29.50 38.98
CA MET A 16 61.99 -29.79 40.14
C MET A 16 62.30 -31.28 40.34
N GLN A 17 61.52 -32.18 39.73
CA GLN A 17 61.73 -33.63 39.78
C GLN A 17 62.76 -34.13 38.74
N GLU A 18 63.16 -33.29 37.77
CA GLU A 18 64.16 -33.59 36.74
C GLU A 18 65.34 -32.59 36.82
N PRO A 19 66.23 -32.74 37.82
CA PRO A 19 67.19 -31.69 38.19
C PRO A 19 68.36 -31.51 37.21
N VAL A 20 68.55 -32.43 36.26
CA VAL A 20 69.76 -32.50 35.42
C VAL A 20 69.89 -31.28 34.47
N ASN A 21 68.78 -30.64 34.11
CA ASN A 21 68.74 -29.48 33.21
C ASN A 21 67.92 -28.28 33.74
N PHE A 22 67.53 -28.30 35.02
CA PHE A 22 66.57 -27.35 35.59
C PHE A 22 66.95 -25.88 35.36
N ASP A 23 68.22 -25.52 35.58
CA ASP A 23 68.69 -24.14 35.45
C ASP A 23 68.62 -23.65 33.99
N ALA A 24 69.05 -24.48 33.04
CA ALA A 24 68.98 -24.15 31.61
C ALA A 24 67.54 -24.08 31.09
N GLU A 25 66.63 -24.91 31.62
CA GLU A 25 65.20 -24.85 31.32
C GLU A 25 64.53 -23.62 31.93
N ALA A 26 64.90 -23.26 33.16
CA ALA A 26 64.43 -22.07 33.85
C ALA A 26 64.84 -20.79 33.11
N ASP A 27 66.11 -20.68 32.70
CA ASP A 27 66.61 -19.53 31.94
C ASP A 27 65.89 -19.37 30.60
N ARG A 28 65.67 -20.46 29.87
CA ARG A 28 64.93 -20.43 28.59
C ARG A 28 63.46 -20.05 28.79
N PHE A 29 62.81 -20.60 29.81
CA PHE A 29 61.42 -20.27 30.14
C PHE A 29 61.29 -18.79 30.50
N VAL A 30 62.11 -18.30 31.42
CA VAL A 30 62.09 -16.90 31.88
C VAL A 30 62.43 -15.95 30.75
N ALA A 31 63.40 -16.28 29.90
CA ALA A 31 63.75 -15.46 28.74
C ALA A 31 62.61 -15.40 27.69
N ALA A 32 61.77 -16.44 27.60
CA ALA A 32 60.63 -16.48 26.68
C ALA A 32 59.38 -15.74 27.19
N LEU A 33 59.25 -15.48 28.50
CA LEU A 33 58.08 -14.78 29.06
C LEU A 33 57.91 -13.33 28.55
N PRO A 34 58.95 -12.47 28.49
CA PRO A 34 58.81 -11.11 27.97
C PRO A 34 58.34 -11.02 26.51
N PRO A 35 58.93 -11.75 25.53
CA PRO A 35 58.43 -11.72 24.16
C PRO A 35 57.02 -12.32 24.04
N PHE A 36 56.73 -13.42 24.73
CA PHE A 36 55.39 -14.01 24.76
C PHE A 36 54.33 -13.04 25.29
N GLY A 37 54.64 -12.31 26.36
CA GLY A 37 53.75 -11.27 26.89
C GLY A 37 53.51 -10.11 25.92
N LYS A 38 54.53 -9.71 25.14
CA LYS A 38 54.37 -8.69 24.09
C LYS A 38 53.47 -9.18 22.95
N GLU A 39 53.64 -10.43 22.52
CA GLU A 39 52.81 -11.05 21.49
C GLU A 39 51.34 -11.16 21.93
N LEU A 40 51.08 -11.56 23.19
CA LEU A 40 49.73 -11.59 23.75
C LEU A 40 49.08 -10.20 23.80
N ASN A 41 49.82 -9.19 24.25
CA ASN A 41 49.29 -7.82 24.31
C ASN A 41 48.95 -7.30 22.91
N ALA A 42 49.82 -7.56 21.93
CA ALA A 42 49.57 -7.17 20.55
C ALA A 42 48.34 -7.91 19.97
N LEU A 43 48.15 -9.19 20.29
CA LEU A 43 46.95 -9.95 19.89
C LEU A 43 45.67 -9.33 20.49
N ILE A 44 45.72 -8.93 21.76
CA ILE A 44 44.59 -8.24 22.42
C ILE A 44 44.26 -6.93 21.70
N GLU A 45 45.26 -6.16 21.27
CA GLU A 45 45.05 -4.93 20.50
C GLU A 45 44.39 -5.21 19.14
N GLU A 46 44.86 -6.20 18.39
CA GLU A 46 44.23 -6.61 17.12
C GLU A 46 42.79 -7.10 17.33
N LEU A 47 42.52 -7.86 18.40
CA LEU A 47 41.16 -8.32 18.74
C LEU A 47 40.23 -7.15 19.07
N ASN A 48 40.69 -6.19 19.87
CA ASN A 48 39.91 -5.01 20.22
C ASN A 48 39.56 -4.19 18.97
N GLY A 49 40.51 -3.99 18.06
CA GLY A 49 40.22 -3.31 16.80
C GLY A 49 39.26 -4.11 15.90
N PHE A 50 39.36 -5.44 15.90
CA PHE A 50 38.44 -6.29 15.14
C PHE A 50 37.00 -6.22 15.69
N ILE A 51 36.84 -6.20 17.01
CA ILE A 51 35.54 -6.01 17.67
C ILE A 51 34.96 -4.64 17.30
N ALA A 52 35.76 -3.57 17.38
CA ALA A 52 35.31 -2.22 16.99
C ALA A 52 34.88 -2.17 15.52
N PHE A 53 35.64 -2.82 14.63
CA PHE A 53 35.27 -2.95 13.22
C PHE A 53 33.93 -3.67 13.02
N ILE A 54 33.69 -4.78 13.74
CA ILE A 54 32.41 -5.50 13.70
C ILE A 54 31.28 -4.60 14.19
N GLN A 55 31.45 -3.91 15.32
CA GLN A 55 30.43 -3.02 15.87
C GLN A 55 30.06 -1.92 14.89
N SER A 56 31.05 -1.21 14.34
CA SER A 56 30.82 -0.17 13.33
C SER A 56 30.16 -0.73 12.06
N SER A 57 30.58 -1.91 11.60
CA SER A 57 29.97 -2.55 10.43
C SER A 57 28.52 -2.94 10.69
N SER A 58 28.21 -3.44 11.89
CA SER A 58 26.86 -3.81 12.30
C SER A 58 25.95 -2.58 12.37
N GLU A 59 26.42 -1.48 12.97
CA GLU A 59 25.67 -0.21 13.01
C GLU A 59 25.41 0.34 11.61
N ASN A 60 26.41 0.29 10.73
CA ASN A 60 26.26 0.70 9.33
C ASN A 60 25.23 -0.14 8.58
N ILE A 61 25.27 -1.48 8.74
CA ILE A 61 24.27 -2.38 8.15
C ILE A 61 22.88 -2.04 8.68
N GLN A 62 22.74 -1.85 9.99
CA GLN A 62 21.45 -1.52 10.60
C GLN A 62 20.89 -0.18 10.09
N ASN A 63 21.74 0.85 9.95
CA ASN A 63 21.36 2.13 9.39
C ASN A 63 20.94 2.01 7.91
N MET A 64 21.70 1.26 7.10
CA MET A 64 21.36 1.01 5.70
C MET A 64 20.03 0.25 5.58
N SER A 65 19.80 -0.76 6.41
CA SER A 65 18.51 -1.47 6.45
C SER A 65 17.36 -0.54 6.80
N ASN A 66 17.52 0.34 7.79
CA ASN A 66 16.49 1.30 8.18
C ASN A 66 16.15 2.26 7.04
N LEU A 67 17.15 2.83 6.36
CA LEU A 67 16.93 3.71 5.21
C LEU A 67 16.19 2.99 4.08
N PHE A 68 16.62 1.77 3.74
CA PHE A 68 15.96 0.96 2.72
C PHE A 68 14.49 0.66 3.06
N PHE A 69 14.17 0.37 4.32
CA PHE A 69 12.78 0.16 4.75
C PHE A 69 11.94 1.44 4.66
N GLU A 70 12.50 2.61 4.97
CA GLU A 70 11.81 3.89 4.83
C GLU A 70 11.54 4.22 3.35
N ASP A 71 12.48 3.94 2.45
CA ASP A 71 12.29 4.12 1.01
C ASP A 71 11.14 3.23 0.48
N ILE A 72 11.10 1.95 0.87
CA ILE A 72 9.99 1.04 0.51
C ILE A 72 8.66 1.55 1.05
N LYS A 73 8.61 2.03 2.30
CA LYS A 73 7.37 2.57 2.87
C LYS A 73 6.88 3.77 2.08
N LYS A 74 7.79 4.68 1.71
CA LYS A 74 7.47 5.86 0.92
C LYS A 74 6.92 5.49 -0.47
N GLU A 75 7.62 4.63 -1.20
CA GLU A 75 7.17 4.16 -2.52
C GLU A 75 5.79 3.48 -2.47
N ARG A 76 5.52 2.68 -1.44
CA ARG A 76 4.19 2.09 -1.21
C ARG A 76 3.13 3.15 -0.93
N ILE A 77 3.42 4.17 -0.13
CA ILE A 77 2.48 5.26 0.18
C ILE A 77 2.14 6.02 -1.11
N ASP A 78 3.15 6.36 -1.92
CA ASP A 78 2.97 7.08 -3.18
C ASP A 78 2.10 6.24 -4.15
N THR A 79 2.37 4.93 -4.26
CA THR A 79 1.57 4.01 -5.09
C THR A 79 0.12 3.92 -4.63
N ILE A 80 -0.13 3.83 -3.32
CA ILE A 80 -1.50 3.80 -2.77
C ILE A 80 -2.24 5.08 -3.14
N PHE A 81 -1.57 6.23 -2.98
CA PHE A 81 -2.16 7.54 -3.29
C PHE A 81 -2.52 7.67 -4.78
N GLU A 82 -1.66 7.19 -5.69
CA GLU A 82 -1.94 7.17 -7.12
C GLU A 82 -3.16 6.29 -7.47
N ILE A 83 -3.26 5.10 -6.87
CA ILE A 83 -4.40 4.19 -7.06
C ILE A 83 -5.69 4.84 -6.56
N GLU A 84 -5.67 5.48 -5.39
CA GLU A 84 -6.82 6.17 -4.83
C GLU A 84 -7.29 7.33 -5.71
N LEU A 85 -6.34 8.12 -6.22
CA LEU A 85 -6.63 9.23 -7.12
C LEU A 85 -7.28 8.74 -8.42
N GLU A 86 -6.75 7.67 -9.01
CA GLU A 86 -7.30 7.12 -10.25
C GLU A 86 -8.67 6.47 -10.03
N SER A 87 -8.87 5.77 -8.89
CA SER A 87 -10.18 5.25 -8.47
C SER A 87 -11.21 6.38 -8.33
N PHE A 88 -10.81 7.51 -7.75
CA PHE A 88 -11.69 8.68 -7.62
C PHE A 88 -12.09 9.27 -8.98
N LYS A 89 -11.15 9.40 -9.92
CA LYS A 89 -11.45 9.85 -11.30
C LYS A 89 -12.42 8.91 -12.01
N ILE A 90 -12.21 7.60 -11.89
CA ILE A 90 -13.12 6.60 -12.47
C ILE A 90 -14.52 6.74 -11.86
N LYS A 91 -14.63 6.83 -10.53
CA LYS A 91 -15.92 7.02 -9.84
C LYS A 91 -16.65 8.27 -10.31
N GLN A 92 -15.96 9.41 -10.42
CA GLN A 92 -16.57 10.64 -10.96
C GLN A 92 -17.03 10.48 -12.40
N LYS A 93 -16.20 9.89 -13.25
CA LYS A 93 -16.54 9.65 -14.66
C LYS A 93 -17.79 8.78 -14.78
N THR A 94 -17.83 7.65 -14.07
CA THR A 94 -18.99 6.76 -14.04
C THR A 94 -20.23 7.47 -13.54
N LEU A 95 -20.13 8.22 -12.43
CA LEU A 95 -21.26 8.98 -11.89
C LEU A 95 -21.83 9.98 -12.92
N ASN A 96 -20.96 10.73 -13.58
CA ASN A 96 -21.38 11.72 -14.58
C ASN A 96 -22.01 11.05 -15.81
N THR A 97 -21.43 9.95 -16.30
CA THR A 97 -21.99 9.18 -17.42
C THR A 97 -23.35 8.60 -17.06
N THR A 98 -23.48 7.93 -15.91
CA THR A 98 -24.75 7.38 -15.45
C THR A 98 -25.82 8.45 -15.27
N LYS A 99 -25.44 9.62 -14.72
CA LYS A 99 -26.37 10.74 -14.60
C LYS A 99 -26.89 11.21 -15.96
N LEU A 100 -26.01 11.37 -16.94
CA LEU A 100 -26.38 11.78 -18.29
C LEU A 100 -27.30 10.75 -18.97
N GLU A 101 -26.99 9.46 -18.85
CA GLU A 101 -27.83 8.38 -19.38
C GLU A 101 -29.20 8.35 -18.70
N PHE A 102 -29.26 8.55 -17.39
CA PHE A 102 -30.51 8.60 -16.65
C PHE A 102 -31.39 9.79 -17.05
N GLU A 103 -30.78 10.97 -17.22
CA GLU A 103 -31.45 12.16 -17.74
C GLU A 103 -31.99 11.92 -19.16
N LYS A 104 -31.20 11.30 -20.04
CA LYS A 104 -31.63 10.93 -21.39
C LYS A 104 -32.83 9.98 -21.36
N TYR A 105 -32.75 8.89 -20.59
CA TYR A 105 -33.83 7.91 -20.48
C TYR A 105 -35.11 8.53 -19.91
N THR A 106 -34.96 9.40 -18.91
CA THR A 106 -36.09 10.12 -18.30
C THR A 106 -36.76 11.03 -19.32
N ASN A 107 -35.98 11.79 -20.10
CA ASN A 107 -36.51 12.64 -21.16
C ASN A 107 -37.23 11.83 -22.25
N GLU A 108 -36.65 10.71 -22.70
CA GLU A 108 -37.30 9.81 -23.67
C GLU A 108 -38.65 9.27 -23.16
N CYS A 109 -38.73 8.92 -21.88
CA CYS A 109 -39.99 8.48 -21.25
C CYS A 109 -41.04 9.61 -21.20
N ILE A 110 -40.63 10.83 -20.84
CA ILE A 110 -41.53 12.01 -20.82
C ILE A 110 -42.06 12.30 -22.22
N GLU A 111 -41.21 12.25 -23.25
CA GLU A 111 -41.62 12.46 -24.64
C GLU A 111 -42.66 11.42 -25.09
N ARG A 112 -42.46 10.14 -24.74
CA ARG A 112 -43.43 9.08 -25.02
C ARG A 112 -44.76 9.30 -24.32
N ILE A 113 -44.73 9.67 -23.04
CA ILE A 113 -45.93 10.01 -22.25
C ILE A 113 -46.71 11.15 -22.93
N ASN A 114 -46.02 12.23 -23.30
CA ASN A 114 -46.65 13.39 -23.94
C ASN A 114 -47.24 13.05 -25.31
N SER A 115 -46.53 12.28 -26.12
CA SER A 115 -46.99 11.82 -27.43
C SER A 115 -48.26 10.96 -27.32
N GLN A 116 -48.29 10.00 -26.39
CA GLN A 116 -49.47 9.16 -26.15
C GLN A 116 -50.67 9.96 -25.62
N LYS A 117 -50.43 10.88 -24.67
CA LYS A 117 -51.46 11.79 -24.14
C LYS A 117 -52.08 12.63 -25.25
N PHE A 118 -51.25 13.21 -26.12
CA PHE A 118 -51.72 14.03 -27.24
C PHE A 118 -52.54 13.19 -28.24
N SER A 119 -52.05 12.01 -28.63
CA SER A 119 -52.79 11.12 -29.52
C SER A 119 -54.14 10.71 -28.95
N ALA A 120 -54.21 10.37 -27.66
CA ALA A 120 -55.45 10.00 -27.00
C ALA A 120 -56.46 11.15 -26.94
N LEU A 121 -56.00 12.38 -26.65
CA LEU A 121 -56.84 13.57 -26.68
C LEU A 121 -57.39 13.85 -28.09
N GLN A 122 -56.55 13.69 -29.13
CA GLN A 122 -56.95 13.80 -30.53
C GLN A 122 -58.05 12.79 -30.87
N THR A 123 -57.88 11.52 -30.47
CA THR A 123 -58.89 10.47 -30.71
C THR A 123 -60.21 10.77 -30.01
N ILE A 124 -60.21 11.37 -28.81
CA ILE A 124 -61.44 11.84 -28.15
C ILE A 124 -62.11 12.95 -28.96
N GLN A 125 -61.33 13.90 -29.45
CA GLN A 125 -61.86 15.02 -30.24
C GLN A 125 -62.47 14.54 -31.57
N ASP A 126 -61.92 13.48 -32.15
CA ASP A 126 -62.36 12.91 -33.43
C ASP A 126 -63.48 11.84 -33.29
N ASN A 127 -63.74 11.30 -32.09
CA ASN A 127 -64.77 10.26 -31.88
C ASN A 127 -66.15 10.85 -31.49
N GLU A 128 -67.10 10.83 -32.43
CA GLU A 128 -68.52 11.15 -32.18
C GLU A 128 -69.32 9.97 -31.55
N SER A 129 -68.67 8.83 -31.28
CA SER A 129 -69.29 7.57 -30.83
C SER A 129 -68.77 7.15 -29.44
N GLY A 130 -69.64 7.20 -28.43
CA GLY A 130 -69.29 7.09 -27.01
C GLY A 130 -68.72 5.76 -26.49
N ALA A 131 -68.56 4.72 -27.33
CA ALA A 131 -68.04 3.42 -26.89
C ALA A 131 -66.50 3.41 -26.71
N ASP A 132 -65.76 4.09 -27.59
CA ASP A 132 -64.29 4.22 -27.48
C ASP A 132 -63.87 5.26 -26.43
N TYR A 133 -64.77 6.18 -26.07
CA TYR A 133 -64.51 7.24 -25.10
C TYR A 133 -64.09 6.72 -23.72
N ILE A 134 -64.68 5.61 -23.25
CA ILE A 134 -64.35 5.02 -21.95
C ILE A 134 -62.92 4.45 -21.95
N ALA A 135 -62.54 3.70 -22.99
CA ALA A 135 -61.20 3.13 -23.10
C ALA A 135 -60.12 4.22 -23.22
N ILE A 136 -60.40 5.29 -23.96
CA ILE A 136 -59.46 6.41 -24.10
C ILE A 136 -59.33 7.19 -22.77
N CYS A 137 -60.43 7.41 -22.05
CA CYS A 137 -60.39 8.02 -20.71
C CYS A 137 -59.58 7.19 -19.71
N GLN A 138 -59.71 5.86 -19.75
CA GLN A 138 -58.90 4.97 -18.91
C GLN A 138 -57.41 5.06 -19.24
N ASN A 139 -57.05 5.11 -20.52
CA ASN A 139 -55.65 5.33 -20.94
C ASN A 139 -55.10 6.68 -20.48
N ILE A 140 -55.88 7.77 -20.63
CA ILE A 140 -55.47 9.10 -20.16
C ILE A 140 -55.29 9.11 -18.65
N ALA A 141 -56.21 8.51 -17.89
CA ALA A 141 -56.11 8.40 -16.44
C ALA A 141 -54.85 7.62 -16.02
N HIS A 142 -54.49 6.56 -16.75
CA HIS A 142 -53.28 5.80 -16.50
C HIS A 142 -52.01 6.62 -16.75
N VAL A 143 -51.95 7.36 -17.87
CA VAL A 143 -50.82 8.22 -18.22
C VAL A 143 -50.66 9.37 -17.21
N ILE A 144 -51.75 10.00 -16.77
CA ILE A 144 -51.73 11.04 -15.73
C ILE A 144 -51.26 10.46 -14.39
N SER A 145 -51.69 9.24 -14.04
CA SER A 145 -51.24 8.55 -12.83
C SER A 145 -49.73 8.28 -12.83
N LEU A 146 -49.18 7.84 -13.97
CA LEU A 146 -47.74 7.67 -14.17
C LEU A 146 -46.99 9.00 -14.06
N GLU A 147 -47.46 10.05 -14.73
CA GLU A 147 -46.87 11.40 -14.65
C GLU A 147 -46.84 11.92 -13.20
N ARG A 148 -47.93 11.70 -12.45
CA ARG A 148 -48.03 12.05 -11.03
C ARG A 148 -47.06 11.25 -10.16
N HIS A 149 -46.95 9.94 -10.38
CA HIS A 149 -46.02 9.09 -9.64
C HIS A 149 -44.56 9.53 -9.85
N LEU A 150 -44.18 9.86 -11.10
CA LEU A 150 -42.85 10.37 -11.42
C LEU A 150 -42.58 11.72 -10.75
N PHE A 151 -43.57 12.60 -10.69
CA PHE A 151 -43.46 13.90 -10.00
C PHE A 151 -43.33 13.74 -8.48
N GLU A 152 -44.17 12.92 -7.84
CA GLU A 152 -44.16 12.68 -6.39
C GLU A 152 -42.84 12.06 -5.90
N ASN A 153 -42.15 11.31 -6.76
CA ASN A 153 -40.82 10.74 -6.48
C ASN A 153 -39.65 11.66 -6.88
N ASN A 154 -39.91 12.95 -7.20
CA ASN A 154 -38.90 13.92 -7.63
C ASN A 154 -38.09 13.52 -8.88
N LEU A 155 -38.61 12.63 -9.72
CA LEU A 155 -37.94 12.20 -10.95
C LEU A 155 -38.15 13.20 -12.10
N ILE A 156 -39.27 13.94 -12.07
CA ILE A 156 -39.59 14.97 -13.07
C ILE A 156 -40.09 16.25 -12.38
N LYS A 157 -39.93 17.41 -13.04
CA LYS A 157 -40.54 18.68 -12.62
C LYS A 157 -41.69 19.02 -13.56
N LEU A 158 -42.89 19.20 -13.02
CA LEU A 158 -44.03 19.71 -13.79
C LEU A 158 -43.78 21.18 -14.14
N LYS A 159 -43.78 21.50 -15.43
CA LYS A 159 -43.65 22.87 -15.92
C LYS A 159 -44.97 23.59 -15.59
N ARG A 160 -44.93 24.58 -14.68
CA ARG A 160 -46.07 25.50 -14.48
C ARG A 160 -46.13 26.40 -15.72
N SER A 161 -47.17 26.21 -16.53
CA SER A 161 -47.64 27.18 -17.53
C SER A 161 -48.13 28.45 -16.85
#